data_AF-A0A858BX10-F1
#
_entry.id   AF-A0A858BX10-F1
#
_cell.length_a   1.000
_cell.length_b   1.000
_cell.length_c   1.000
_cell.angle_alpha   90.00
_cell.angle_beta   90.00
_cell.angle_gamma   90.00
#
_symmetry.space_group_name_H-M   'P 1'
#
loop_
_entity.id
_entity.type
_entity.pdbx_description
1 polymer ?
#
loop_
_entity_poly.entity_id
_entity_poly.type
_entity_poly.pdbx_seq_one_letter_code
_entity_poly.pdbx_strand_id
1 'polypeptide(L)' 'MTKEERAKQKEFTKKYDATIRQIAVAESKDMSVAEDMLKYEIRVRLGMQKREDIYKGIPEVFNWKTAEADYMELIKK' A
#
# COMPACT_ATOMS: atom_id res chain seq x y z
N MET A 1 6.23 -8.24 -15.53
CA MET A 1 4.84 -8.02 -15.10
C MET A 1 3.90 -8.48 -16.20
N THR A 2 3.18 -9.57 -15.97
CA THR A 2 2.14 -10.10 -16.86
C THR A 2 0.92 -9.17 -16.88
N LYS A 3 0.01 -9.40 -17.83
CA LYS A 3 -1.24 -8.63 -17.93
C LYS A 3 -2.10 -8.76 -16.67
N GLU A 4 -2.08 -9.92 -16.03
CA GLU A 4 -2.82 -10.20 -14.79
C GLU A 4 -2.20 -9.48 -13.59
N GLU A 5 -0.86 -9.49 -13.46
CA GLU A 5 -0.17 -8.74 -12.40
C GLU A 5 -0.46 -7.22 -12.50
N ARG A 6 -0.50 -6.68 -13.73
CA ARG A 6 -0.89 -5.27 -13.97
C ARG A 6 -2.33 -4.98 -13.58
N ALA A 7 -3.25 -5.92 -13.77
CA ALA A 7 -4.66 -5.76 -13.42
C ALA A 7 -4.83 -5.75 -11.89
N LYS A 8 -4.26 -6.74 -11.19
CA LYS A 8 -4.27 -6.80 -9.72
C LYS A 8 -3.68 -5.54 -9.09
N GLN A 9 -2.58 -5.03 -9.65
CA GLN A 9 -1.98 -3.80 -9.16
C GLN A 9 -2.90 -2.59 -9.34
N LYS A 10 -3.54 -2.44 -10.51
CA LYS A 10 -4.53 -1.37 -10.73
C LYS A 10 -5.72 -1.47 -9.78
N GLU A 11 -6.21 -2.68 -9.51
CA GLU A 11 -7.31 -2.88 -8.56
C GLU A 11 -6.91 -2.50 -7.14
N PHE A 12 -5.70 -2.87 -6.71
CA PHE A 12 -5.14 -2.47 -5.42
C PHE A 12 -5.04 -0.94 -5.31
N THR A 13 -4.40 -0.28 -6.29
CA THR A 13 -4.27 1.19 -6.31
C THR A 13 -5.65 1.86 -6.25
N LYS A 14 -6.65 1.34 -6.98
CA LYS A 14 -8.01 1.89 -6.97
C LYS A 14 -8.70 1.70 -5.62
N LYS A 15 -8.57 0.52 -4.99
CA LYS A 15 -9.17 0.22 -3.68
C LYS A 15 -8.62 1.13 -2.58
N TYR A 16 -7.34 1.47 -2.68
CA TYR A 16 -6.63 2.28 -1.68
C TYR A 16 -6.35 3.73 -2.09
N ASP A 17 -6.95 4.22 -3.19
CA ASP A 17 -6.68 5.57 -3.74
C ASP A 17 -6.82 6.68 -2.69
N ALA A 18 -7.86 6.62 -1.84
CA ALA A 18 -8.05 7.60 -0.78
C ALA A 18 -6.89 7.63 0.22
N THR A 19 -6.41 6.46 0.68
CA THR A 19 -5.28 6.36 1.60
C THR A 19 -3.98 6.80 0.92
N ILE A 20 -3.77 6.37 -0.33
CA ILE A 20 -2.59 6.74 -1.13
C ILE A 20 -2.53 8.27 -1.31
N ARG A 21 -3.66 8.93 -1.61
CA ARG A 21 -3.71 10.40 -1.69
C ARG A 21 -3.39 11.07 -0.36
N GLN A 22 -3.88 10.54 0.76
CA GLN A 22 -3.59 11.11 2.08
C GLN A 22 -2.10 10.99 2.42
N ILE A 23 -1.47 9.86 2.11
CA ILE A 23 -0.01 9.69 2.23
C ILE A 23 0.71 10.68 1.32
N ALA A 24 0.30 10.79 0.05
CA ALA A 24 0.91 11.69 -0.93
C ALA A 24 0.92 13.15 -0.44
N VAL A 25 -0.21 13.61 0.11
CA VAL A 25 -0.33 14.95 0.69
C VAL A 25 0.49 15.09 1.97
N ALA A 26 0.42 14.13 2.89
CA ALA A 26 1.11 14.21 4.18
C ALA A 26 2.65 14.16 4.04
N GLU A 27 3.15 13.39 3.09
CA GLU A 27 4.58 13.20 2.81
C GLU A 27 5.11 14.14 1.71
N SER A 28 4.23 14.93 1.07
CA SER A 28 4.56 15.76 -0.10
C SER A 28 5.25 14.97 -1.20
N LYS A 29 4.67 13.82 -1.58
CA LYS A 29 5.20 12.89 -2.57
C LYS A 29 4.20 12.63 -3.70
N ASP A 30 4.72 12.12 -4.81
CA ASP A 30 3.88 11.65 -5.91
C ASP A 30 3.06 10.41 -5.53
N MET A 31 1.94 10.21 -6.22
CA MET A 31 1.01 9.09 -6.00
C MET A 31 1.69 7.72 -6.09
N SER A 32 2.65 7.54 -7.00
CA SER A 32 3.39 6.28 -7.13
C SER A 32 4.24 5.99 -5.90
N VAL A 33 4.92 7.01 -5.37
CA VAL A 33 5.74 6.90 -4.17
C VAL A 33 4.86 6.64 -2.95
N ALA A 34 3.71 7.32 -2.86
CA ALA A 34 2.74 7.09 -1.79
C ALA A 34 2.13 5.67 -1.82
N GLU A 35 1.90 5.11 -3.01
CA GLU A 35 1.48 3.71 -3.16
C GLU A 35 2.56 2.75 -2.64
N ASP A 36 3.83 3.01 -2.96
CA ASP A 36 4.95 2.21 -2.48
C ASP A 36 5.15 2.33 -0.96
N MET A 37 4.92 3.51 -0.39
CA MET A 37 4.90 3.76 1.06
C MET A 37 3.78 2.95 1.76
N LEU A 38 2.57 2.92 1.19
CA LEU A 38 1.49 2.10 1.73
C LEU A 38 1.86 0.61 1.71
N LYS A 39 2.41 0.11 0.60
CA LYS A 39 2.88 -1.29 0.50
C LYS A 39 4.04 -1.59 1.42
N TYR A 40 4.91 -0.62 1.67
CA TYR A 40 5.97 -0.76 2.66
C TYR A 40 5.39 -0.98 4.06
N GLU A 41 4.45 -0.13 4.51
CA GLU A 41 3.84 -0.29 5.84
C GLU A 41 3.11 -1.62 5.98
N ILE A 42 2.44 -2.09 4.91
CA ILE A 42 1.81 -3.42 4.89
C ILE A 42 2.87 -4.52 5.04
N ARG A 43 3.99 -4.46 4.30
CA ARG A 43 5.10 -5.43 4.42
C ARG A 43 5.70 -5.45 5.82
N VAL A 44 5.86 -4.28 6.44
CA VAL A 44 6.36 -4.18 7.82
C VAL A 44 5.40 -4.86 8.79
N ARG A 45 4.08 -4.64 8.66
CA ARG A 45 3.07 -5.28 9.50
C ARG A 45 2.96 -6.79 9.30
N LEU A 46 3.12 -7.25 8.07
CA LEU A 46 3.20 -8.67 7.74
C LEU A 46 4.50 -9.33 8.22
N GLY A 47 5.44 -8.57 8.79
CA GLY A 47 6.75 -9.09 9.21
C GLY A 47 7.68 -9.46 8.05
N MET A 48 7.36 -9.06 6.83
CA MET A 48 8.16 -9.34 5.63
C MET A 48 9.36 -8.40 5.50
N GLN A 49 9.31 -7.24 6.14
CA GLN A 49 10.36 -6.23 6.12
C GLN A 49 10.52 -5.62 7.53
N LYS A 50 11.76 -5.33 7.94
CA LYS A 50 12.00 -4.61 9.19
C LYS A 50 11.61 -3.15 9.01
N ARG A 51 11.05 -2.54 10.06
CA ARG A 51 10.74 -1.11 10.06
C ARG A 51 12.04 -0.30 10.08
N GLU A 52 12.16 0.57 9.10
CA GLU A 52 13.24 1.54 8.89
C GLU A 52 12.67 2.96 8.93
N ASP A 53 11.47 3.16 8.37
CA ASP A 53 10.74 4.43 8.36
C ASP A 53 9.30 4.28 8.88
N ILE A 54 8.68 5.42 9.21
CA ILE A 54 7.25 5.52 9.53
C ILE A 54 6.66 6.63 8.66
N TYR A 55 5.69 6.28 7.80
CA TYR A 55 5.04 7.24 6.92
C TYR A 55 3.74 7.79 7.51
N LYS A 56 3.47 9.07 7.25
CA LYS A 56 2.26 9.78 7.68
C LYS A 56 1.13 9.64 6.65
N GLY A 57 -0.08 10.01 7.06
CA GLY A 57 -1.24 10.06 6.16
C GLY A 57 -2.04 8.76 6.04
N ILE A 58 -1.69 7.72 6.80
CA ILE A 58 -2.56 6.54 6.94
C ILE A 58 -3.58 6.82 8.06
N PRO A 59 -4.89 6.75 7.79
CA PRO A 59 -5.92 6.96 8.82
C PRO A 59 -5.78 6.00 9.99
N GLU A 60 -6.07 6.46 11.21
CA GLU A 60 -6.11 5.57 12.39
C GLU A 60 -7.14 4.44 12.24
N VAL A 61 -8.26 4.75 11.56
CA VAL A 61 -9.33 3.79 11.24
C VAL A 61 -9.02 2.89 10.03
N PHE A 62 -7.80 2.94 9.50
CA PHE A 62 -7.42 2.15 8.33
C PHE A 62 -7.51 0.64 8.64
N ASN A 63 -8.21 -0.10 7.78
CA ASN A 63 -8.41 -1.53 7.97
C ASN A 63 -7.17 -2.32 7.51
N TRP A 64 -6.23 -2.47 8.42
CA TRP A 64 -4.98 -3.20 8.19
C TRP A 64 -5.20 -4.67 7.82
N LYS A 65 -6.16 -5.36 8.44
CA LYS A 65 -6.42 -6.78 8.15
C LYS A 65 -6.80 -7.01 6.69
N THR A 66 -7.64 -6.14 6.12
CA THR A 66 -8.00 -6.22 4.70
C THR A 66 -6.82 -5.85 3.80
N ALA A 67 -6.05 -4.82 4.15
CA ALA A 67 -4.87 -4.42 3.38
C ALA A 67 -3.78 -5.50 3.34
N GLU A 68 -3.56 -6.18 4.45
CA GLU A 68 -2.66 -7.33 4.58
C GLU A 68 -3.11 -8.49 3.68
N ALA A 69 -4.40 -8.85 3.73
CA ALA A 69 -4.94 -9.93 2.89
C ALA A 69 -4.85 -9.61 1.38
N ASP A 70 -5.28 -8.40 0.98
CA ASP A 70 -5.22 -7.97 -0.42
C ASP A 70 -3.78 -7.93 -0.94
N TYR A 71 -2.82 -7.48 -0.12
CA TYR A 71 -1.42 -7.46 -0.49
C TYR A 71 -0.87 -8.87 -0.68
N MET A 72 -1.25 -9.82 0.17
CA MET A 72 -0.88 -11.22 0.00
C MET A 72 -1.45 -11.81 -1.30
N GLU A 73 -2.67 -11.46 -1.69
CA GLU A 73 -3.25 -11.85 -2.98
C GLU A 73 -2.55 -11.19 -4.18
N LEU A 74 -2.09 -9.95 -4.02
CA LEU A 74 -1.34 -9.21 -5.03
C LEU A 74 -0.01 -9.89 -5.35
N ILE A 75 0.73 -10.36 -4.34
CA ILE A 75 2.05 -10.99 -4.51
C ILE A 75 1.99 -12.50 -4.80
N LYS A 76 0.82 -13.12 -4.67
CA LYS A 76 0.62 -14.54 -4.99
C LYS A 76 0.63 -14.73 -6.50
N LYS A 77 1.69 -15.40 -6.97
CA LYS A 77 1.91 -15.78 -8.38
C LYS A 77 0.94 -16.85 -8.84
#